data_AF-A0AAF0PUH3-F1
#
_entry.id   AF-A0AAF0PUH3-F1
#
_cell.length_a   1.000
_cell.length_b   1.000
_cell.length_c   1.000
_cell.angle_alpha   90.00
_cell.angle_beta   90.00
_cell.angle_gamma   90.00
#
_symmetry.space_group_name_H-M   'P 1'
#
loop_
_entity.id
_entity.type
_entity.pdbx_description
1 polymer ?
#
loop_
_entity_poly.entity_id
_entity_poly.type
_entity_poly.pdbx_seq_one_letter_code
_entity_poly.pdbx_strand_id
1 'polypeptide(L)' 'MSTSSSVSSPQQVESRACKCRLIVKYITTMTRENDGRRFFKCCLPGSLSCGYWDWIDSKLPSHVSLMIHNQTIELD' A
#
# COMPACT_ATOMS: atom_id res chain seq x y z
N MET A 1 31.60 3.31 -12.94
CA MET A 1 30.19 2.93 -13.17
C MET A 1 29.47 3.03 -11.84
N SER A 2 28.80 4.16 -11.58
CA SER A 2 28.17 4.43 -10.29
C SER A 2 26.69 4.06 -10.39
N THR A 3 26.29 3.00 -9.70
CA THR A 3 24.88 2.63 -9.55
C THR A 3 24.25 3.60 -8.56
N SER A 4 23.48 4.55 -9.07
CA SER A 4 22.63 5.42 -8.24
C SER A 4 21.49 4.58 -7.65
N SER A 5 21.73 4.05 -6.45
CA SER A 5 20.68 3.53 -5.59
C SER A 5 19.88 4.72 -5.06
N SER A 6 18.92 5.20 -5.84
CA SER A 6 17.92 6.16 -5.38
C SER A 6 16.97 5.44 -4.42
N VAL A 7 17.39 5.37 -3.16
CA VAL A 7 16.49 5.10 -2.03
C VAL A 7 15.49 6.25 -1.98
N SER A 8 14.28 6.00 -2.49
CA SER A 8 13.20 6.98 -2.49
C SER A 8 12.88 7.38 -1.05
N SER A 9 13.18 8.63 -0.69
CA SER A 9 12.89 9.22 0.61
C SER A 9 11.41 9.02 1.02
N PRO A 10 11.08 8.83 2.31
CA PRO A 10 9.69 8.61 2.77
C PRO A 10 8.73 9.81 2.60
N GLN A 11 9.11 10.84 1.86
CA GLN A 11 8.55 12.20 2.00
C GLN A 11 7.70 12.66 0.81
N GLN A 12 7.45 11.83 -0.20
CA GLN A 12 6.50 12.16 -1.25
C GLN A 12 5.36 11.15 -1.30
N VAL A 13 4.56 11.14 -0.23
CA VAL A 13 3.14 10.81 -0.39
C VAL A 13 2.55 11.97 -1.19
N GLU A 14 2.71 11.93 -2.52
CA GLU A 14 2.10 12.89 -3.43
C GLU A 14 0.63 13.07 -3.03
N SER A 15 0.20 14.33 -2.92
CA SER A 15 -1.18 14.64 -2.55
C SER A 15 -2.12 14.17 -3.66
N ARG A 16 -2.55 12.91 -3.60
CA ARG A 16 -3.48 12.29 -4.55
C ARG A 16 -4.91 12.73 -4.22
N ALA A 17 -5.70 12.97 -5.27
CA ALA A 17 -7.12 13.24 -5.16
C ALA A 17 -7.94 12.06 -5.71
N CYS A 18 -9.08 11.79 -5.07
CA CYS A 18 -10.05 10.81 -5.58
C CYS A 18 -11.00 11.44 -6.60
N LYS A 19 -11.97 10.64 -7.10
CA LYS A 19 -13.02 11.12 -8.04
C LYS A 19 -13.90 12.23 -7.46
N CYS A 20 -13.98 12.35 -6.12
CA CYS A 20 -14.65 13.47 -5.45
C CYS A 20 -13.85 14.78 -5.51
N ARG A 21 -12.65 14.78 -6.10
CA ARG A 21 -11.67 15.90 -6.09
C ARG A 21 -11.21 16.29 -4.68
N LEU A 22 -11.34 15.37 -3.72
CA LEU A 22 -10.87 15.50 -2.35
C LEU A 22 -9.58 14.71 -2.17
N ILE A 23 -8.70 15.20 -1.29
CA ILE A 23 -7.48 14.51 -0.89
C ILE A 23 -7.83 13.16 -0.26
N VAL A 24 -7.10 12.13 -0.68
CA VAL A 24 -7.28 10.76 -0.21
C VAL A 24 -6.70 10.57 1.19
N LYS A 25 -7.27 9.65 1.97
CA LYS A 25 -6.72 9.22 3.25
C LYS A 25 -5.63 8.18 3.00
N TYR A 26 -4.51 8.32 3.69
CA TYR A 26 -3.47 7.31 3.82
C TYR A 26 -3.79 6.39 5.01
N ILE A 27 -3.69 5.08 4.81
CA ILE A 27 -3.97 4.09 5.86
C ILE A 27 -2.89 3.01 5.84
N THR A 28 -2.37 2.68 7.01
CA THR A 28 -1.58 1.47 7.25
C THR A 28 -2.51 0.38 7.78
N THR A 29 -2.50 -0.79 7.15
CA THR A 29 -3.26 -1.96 7.61
C THR A 29 -2.50 -2.69 8.70
N MET A 30 -3.25 -3.19 9.68
CA MET A 30 -2.75 -4.05 10.76
C MET A 30 -3.47 -5.42 10.77
N THR A 31 -4.09 -5.81 9.66
CA THR A 31 -4.71 -7.14 9.53
C THR A 31 -3.64 -8.19 9.31
N ARG A 32 -3.80 -9.41 9.86
CA ARG A 32 -2.78 -10.49 9.75
C ARG A 32 -2.26 -10.69 8.33
N GLU A 33 -3.12 -10.63 7.32
CA GLU A 33 -2.80 -10.89 5.92
C GLU A 33 -2.07 -9.73 5.22
N ASN A 34 -2.21 -8.51 5.76
CA ASN A 34 -1.73 -7.29 5.11
C ASN A 34 -1.01 -6.37 6.10
N ASP A 35 -0.43 -6.92 7.16
CA ASP A 35 0.17 -6.13 8.23
C ASP A 35 1.31 -5.25 7.69
N GLY A 36 1.35 -4.00 8.14
CA GLY A 36 2.32 -3.00 7.71
C GLY A 36 2.15 -2.47 6.26
N ARG A 37 1.26 -3.04 5.45
CA ARG A 37 0.98 -2.53 4.10
C ARG A 37 0.22 -1.21 4.15
N ARG A 38 0.33 -0.40 3.10
CA ARG A 38 -0.23 0.96 3.09
C ARG A 38 -1.03 1.22 1.83
N PHE A 39 -2.21 1.82 1.99
CA PHE A 39 -3.10 2.15 0.88
C PHE A 39 -3.70 3.54 1.02
N PHE A 40 -4.12 4.11 -0.10
CA PHE A 40 -4.97 5.29 -0.17
C PHE A 40 -6.43 4.90 -0.29
N LYS A 41 -7.34 5.66 0.32
CA LYS A 41 -8.79 5.56 0.04
C LYS A 41 -9.52 6.90 0.06
N CYS A 42 -10.71 6.94 -0.53
CA CYS A 42 -11.59 8.11 -0.43
C CYS A 42 -11.84 8.48 1.04
N CYS A 43 -11.79 9.78 1.33
CA CYS A 43 -11.97 10.31 2.69
C CYS A 43 -13.42 10.34 3.15
N LEU A 44 -14.38 10.38 2.22
CA LEU A 44 -15.81 10.40 2.51
C LEU A 44 -16.29 9.03 3.02
N PRO A 45 -17.24 9.00 3.98
CA PRO A 45 -17.75 7.77 4.57
C PRO A 45 -18.91 7.17 3.75
N GLY A 46 -19.15 5.87 3.94
CA GLY A 46 -20.36 5.19 3.47
C GLY A 46 -20.68 5.41 1.99
N SER A 47 -21.95 5.69 1.70
CA SER A 47 -22.46 5.95 0.35
C SER A 47 -21.96 7.25 -0.27
N LEU A 48 -21.35 8.16 0.49
CA LEU A 48 -20.74 9.39 -0.02
C LEU A 48 -19.36 9.14 -0.63
N SER A 49 -18.73 8.00 -0.31
CA SER A 49 -17.46 7.59 -0.88
C SER A 49 -17.60 7.28 -2.37
N CYS A 50 -16.67 7.80 -3.19
CA CYS A 50 -16.57 7.38 -4.59
C CYS A 50 -15.92 5.99 -4.78
N GLY A 51 -15.58 5.30 -3.69
CA GLY A 51 -14.95 3.98 -3.72
C GLY A 51 -13.48 3.99 -4.13
N TYR A 52 -12.83 5.16 -4.26
CA TYR A 52 -11.40 5.22 -4.55
C TYR A 52 -10.59 4.42 -3.53
N TRP A 53 -9.69 3.57 -4.02
CA TRP A 53 -8.77 2.76 -3.25
C TRP A 53 -7.55 2.38 -4.10
N ASP A 54 -6.34 2.46 -3.55
CA ASP A 54 -5.09 2.11 -4.26
C ASP A 54 -3.96 1.75 -3.28
N TRP A 55 -3.12 0.76 -3.60
CA TRP A 55 -1.95 0.42 -2.78
C TRP A 55 -0.84 1.47 -2.98
N ILE A 56 -0.08 1.75 -1.91
CA ILE A 56 1.11 2.60 -1.95
C ILE A 56 2.34 1.77 -2.24
N ASP A 57 2.43 0.60 -1.61
CA ASP A 57 3.48 -0.36 -1.89
C ASP A 57 3.24 -1.09 -3.23
N SER A 58 4.34 -1.37 -3.93
CA SER A 58 4.28 -2.24 -5.09
C SER A 58 3.89 -3.65 -4.66
N LYS A 59 3.07 -4.32 -5.48
CA LYS A 59 2.79 -5.74 -5.29
C LYS A 59 4.11 -6.51 -5.26
N LEU A 60 4.33 -7.33 -4.23
CA LEU A 60 5.48 -8.21 -4.19
C LEU A 60 5.44 -9.16 -5.40
N PRO A 61 6.59 -9.48 -6.03
CA PRO A 61 6.65 -10.50 -7.05
C PRO A 61 6.08 -11.83 -6.51
N SER A 62 5.42 -12.60 -7.37
CA SER A 62 4.76 -13.86 -6.99
C SER A 62 5.68 -14.83 -6.24
N HIS A 63 6.95 -14.95 -6.67
CA HIS A 63 7.92 -15.82 -6.02
C HIS A 63 8.24 -15.40 -4.58
N VAL A 64 8.31 -14.09 -4.30
CA VAL A 64 8.55 -13.56 -2.96
C VAL A 64 7.34 -13.83 -2.07
N SER A 65 6.14 -13.57 -2.59
CA SER A 65 4.90 -13.84 -1.85
C SER A 65 4.74 -15.32 -1.50
N LEU A 66 5.15 -16.23 -2.39
CA LEU A 66 5.12 -17.68 -2.16
C LEU A 66 6.17 -18.11 -1.12
N MET A 67 7.37 -17.55 -1.18
CA MET A 67 8.43 -17.82 -0.20
C MET A 67 8.00 -17.42 1.22
N ILE A 68 7.37 -16.25 1.36
CA ILE A 68 6.82 -15.79 2.66
C ILE A 68 5.77 -16.77 3.16
N HIS A 69 4.81 -17.14 2.31
CA HIS A 69 3.74 -18.07 2.67
C HIS A 69 4.28 -19.44 3.11
N ASN A 70 5.27 -19.98 2.38
CA ASN A 70 5.86 -21.28 2.70
C ASN A 70 6.65 -21.24 4.01
N GLN A 71 7.37 -20.15 4.29
CA GLN A 71 8.06 -19.97 5.57
C GLN A 71 7.08 -19.86 6.75
N THR A 72 5.89 -19.29 6.55
CA THR A 72 4.86 -19.25 7.59
C THR A 72 4.31 -20.65 7.90
N ILE A 73 4.22 -21.55 6.90
CA ILE A 73 3.78 -22.94 7.10
C ILE A 73 4.81 -23.77 7.86
N GLU A 74 6.12 -23.51 7.70
CA GLU A 74 7.17 -24.26 8.38
C GLU A 74 7.41 -23.83 9.84
N LEU A 75 6.74 -22.77 10.30
CA LEU A 75 6.87 -22.23 11.65
C LEU A 75 5.65 -22.49 12.57
N ASP A 76 4.60 -23.12 12.04
CA ASP A 76 3.42 -23.63 12.78
C ASP A 76 3.49 -25.16 12.94
#